data_AF-A0A6P1FFU9-F1
#
_entry.id   AF-A0A6P1FFU9-F1
#
_cell.length_a   1.000
_cell.length_b   1.000
_cell.length_c   1.000
_cell.angle_alpha   90.00
_cell.angle_beta   90.00
_cell.angle_gamma   90.00
#
_symmetry.space_group_name_H-M   'P 1'
#
loop_
_entity.id
_entity.type
_entity.pdbx_description
1 polymer ?
#
loop_
_entity_poly.entity_id
_entity_poly.type
_entity_poly.pdbx_seq_one_letter_code
_entity_poly.pdbx_strand_id
1 'polypeptide(L)'
;MPLQNHPGDVEFPVRPRLRYARIADARRRGPGGRIARRALQVTAVAAPFGLVGFAVGVSRGPGVTGLPFFFFAFGLALGLLVASILFRQWDARAPRREQLAYLAAAATPPTTMRQQQLLALDAVSDFSFGGWNSSLAFQPTWAELPESLRTRFADGAKGSPWEQLPLPLLSEQRVALDRDFRIASRDDIELLVADALERGPLSARFAEVSASEEAERMRARVAALTGGSEFHLLELSQTLDGRPPLLLLAGDAERTIGAIRYSYVAGYLPAERAWELVAAVGDRVLARYSGWDAYWADAATAIAFRTDSLGAVQHHHRLRAELASSGWPAASVAYPAP
;
A
#
# COMPACT_ATOMS: atom_id res chain seq x y z
N MET A 1 -11.43 7.99 2.21
CA MET A 1 -10.35 7.02 2.46
C MET A 1 -10.38 5.97 1.38
N PRO A 2 -9.30 5.79 0.61
CA PRO A 2 -9.24 4.80 -0.43
C PRO A 2 -8.92 3.45 0.21
N LEU A 3 -9.88 2.55 0.12
CA LEU A 3 -9.67 1.14 0.40
C LEU A 3 -8.81 0.57 -0.73
N GLN A 4 -7.96 -0.41 -0.45
CA GLN A 4 -7.33 -1.24 -1.49
C GLN A 4 -7.92 -2.64 -1.47
N ASN A 5 -7.75 -3.44 -2.51
CA ASN A 5 -8.26 -4.81 -2.47
C ASN A 5 -7.47 -5.67 -1.48
N HIS A 6 -6.15 -5.54 -1.49
CA HIS A 6 -5.21 -6.21 -0.61
C HIS A 6 -3.86 -5.47 -0.78
N PRO A 7 -2.97 -5.41 0.22
CA PRO A 7 -1.60 -4.96 0.00
C PRO A 7 -0.95 -5.73 -1.16
N GLY A 8 -0.36 -5.02 -2.12
CA GLY A 8 0.13 -5.60 -3.38
C GLY A 8 -0.86 -5.60 -4.54
N ASP A 9 -2.12 -5.17 -4.34
CA ASP A 9 -3.07 -4.97 -5.43
C ASP A 9 -3.21 -3.49 -5.79
N VAL A 10 -2.72 -3.14 -6.99
CA VAL A 10 -2.82 -1.79 -7.54
C VAL A 10 -4.23 -1.42 -8.04
N GLU A 11 -5.16 -2.37 -8.09
CA GLU A 11 -6.52 -2.12 -8.56
C GLU A 11 -7.29 -1.22 -7.58
N PHE A 12 -7.68 -0.04 -8.08
CA PHE A 12 -8.53 0.92 -7.38
C PHE A 12 -9.71 1.37 -8.28
N PRO A 13 -10.95 1.47 -7.76
CA PRO A 13 -11.38 1.15 -6.39
C PRO A 13 -11.47 -0.36 -6.14
N VAL A 14 -11.63 -0.73 -4.87
CA VAL A 14 -11.78 -2.12 -4.40
C VAL A 14 -12.94 -2.84 -5.07
N ARG A 15 -12.68 -4.03 -5.62
CA ARG A 15 -13.65 -4.89 -6.29
C ARG A 15 -13.64 -6.30 -5.70
N PRO A 16 -14.82 -6.95 -5.59
CA PRO A 16 -14.87 -8.35 -5.20
C PRO A 16 -14.16 -9.22 -6.24
N ARG A 17 -13.21 -10.06 -5.80
CA ARG A 17 -12.53 -11.01 -6.69
C ARG A 17 -12.69 -12.44 -6.18
N LEU A 18 -12.92 -13.34 -7.13
CA LEU A 18 -13.07 -14.77 -6.86
C LEU A 18 -11.79 -15.40 -6.29
N ARG A 19 -10.61 -14.84 -6.55
CA ARG A 19 -9.34 -15.30 -5.97
C ARG A 19 -9.35 -15.25 -4.45
N TYR A 20 -9.96 -14.23 -3.83
CA TYR A 20 -10.05 -14.13 -2.38
C TYR A 20 -10.95 -15.21 -1.77
N ALA A 21 -12.05 -15.53 -2.45
CA ALA A 21 -12.89 -16.66 -2.06
C ALA A 21 -12.12 -18.00 -2.12
N ARG A 22 -11.26 -18.19 -3.13
CA ARG A 22 -10.40 -19.38 -3.24
C ARG A 22 -9.35 -19.44 -2.13
N ILE A 23 -8.70 -18.31 -1.81
CA ILE A 23 -7.71 -18.22 -0.72
C ILE A 23 -8.38 -18.54 0.63
N ALA A 24 -9.56 -17.97 0.88
CA ALA A 24 -10.34 -18.23 2.08
C ALA A 24 -10.69 -19.72 2.23
N ASP A 25 -11.10 -20.35 1.13
CA ASP A 25 -11.48 -21.76 1.13
C ASP A 25 -10.27 -22.69 1.31
N ALA A 26 -9.15 -22.39 0.65
CA ALA A 26 -7.90 -23.13 0.80
C ALA A 26 -7.41 -23.11 2.26
N ARG A 27 -7.46 -21.94 2.92
CA ARG A 27 -7.08 -21.82 4.34
C ARG A 27 -8.01 -22.60 5.27
N ARG A 28 -9.31 -22.60 5.03
CA ARG A 28 -10.25 -23.40 5.84
C ARG A 28 -9.99 -24.90 5.75
N ARG A 29 -9.51 -25.38 4.60
CA ARG A 29 -9.16 -26.78 4.36
C ARG A 29 -7.78 -27.15 4.92
N GLY A 30 -6.94 -26.17 5.25
CA GLY A 30 -5.61 -26.39 5.80
C GLY A 30 -5.61 -26.84 7.27
N PRO A 31 -4.44 -27.22 7.81
CA PRO A 31 -4.28 -27.60 9.21
C PRO A 31 -4.78 -26.51 10.18
N GLY A 32 -5.59 -26.88 11.17
CA GLY A 32 -6.22 -25.91 12.09
C GLY A 32 -7.34 -25.07 11.45
N GLY A 33 -7.72 -25.37 10.21
CA GLY A 33 -8.73 -24.65 9.46
C GLY A 33 -10.16 -24.86 9.97
N ARG A 34 -11.04 -23.90 9.67
CA ARG A 34 -12.42 -23.84 10.19
C ARG A 34 -13.45 -24.47 9.24
N ILE A 35 -13.09 -25.52 8.50
CA ILE A 35 -14.00 -26.14 7.53
C ILE A 35 -15.25 -26.74 8.19
N ALA A 36 -15.13 -27.34 9.38
CA ALA A 36 -16.28 -27.86 10.12
C ALA A 36 -17.29 -26.75 10.46
N ARG A 37 -16.82 -25.58 10.91
CA ARG A 37 -17.67 -24.41 11.15
C ARG A 37 -18.37 -23.95 9.87
N ARG A 38 -17.68 -23.98 8.73
CA ARG A 38 -18.28 -23.64 7.44
C ARG A 38 -19.32 -24.65 7.01
N ALA A 39 -19.06 -25.96 7.18
CA ALA A 39 -20.03 -27.01 6.89
C ALA A 39 -21.31 -26.81 7.71
N LEU A 40 -21.19 -26.52 9.01
CA LEU A 40 -22.34 -26.21 9.87
C LEU A 40 -23.14 -25.00 9.36
N GLN A 41 -22.46 -23.92 8.97
CA GLN A 41 -23.12 -22.73 8.40
C GLN A 41 -23.82 -23.02 7.07
N VAL A 42 -23.20 -23.81 6.18
CA VAL A 42 -23.79 -24.24 4.90
C VAL A 42 -25.03 -25.09 5.16
N THR A 43 -24.94 -26.07 6.06
CA THR A 43 -26.09 -26.92 6.44
C THR A 43 -27.22 -26.10 7.04
N ALA A 44 -26.91 -25.12 7.91
CA ALA A 44 -27.93 -24.25 8.51
C ALA A 44 -28.71 -23.44 7.45
N VAL A 45 -28.04 -23.00 6.37
CA VAL A 45 -28.71 -22.32 5.25
C VAL A 45 -29.48 -23.30 4.37
N ALA A 46 -28.95 -24.51 4.14
CA ALA A 46 -29.52 -25.47 3.19
C ALA A 46 -30.68 -26.30 3.76
N ALA A 47 -30.66 -26.62 5.06
CA ALA A 47 -31.66 -27.49 5.71
C ALA A 47 -33.11 -26.98 5.59
N PRO A 48 -33.41 -25.68 5.73
CA PRO A 48 -34.76 -25.17 5.52
C PRO A 48 -35.31 -25.46 4.12
N PHE A 49 -34.48 -25.40 3.08
CA PHE A 49 -34.90 -25.72 1.72
C PHE A 49 -35.25 -27.20 1.57
N GLY A 50 -34.45 -28.08 2.19
CA GLY A 50 -34.76 -29.52 2.25
C GLY A 50 -36.09 -29.79 2.95
N LEU A 51 -36.32 -29.16 4.11
CA LEU A 51 -37.57 -29.32 4.87
C LEU A 51 -38.80 -28.81 4.10
N VAL A 52 -38.68 -27.66 3.41
CA VAL A 52 -39.75 -27.15 2.53
C VAL A 52 -40.01 -28.11 1.37
N GLY A 53 -38.95 -28.63 0.74
CA GLY A 53 -39.06 -29.64 -0.30
C GLY A 53 -39.79 -30.89 0.20
N PHE A 54 -39.42 -31.40 1.37
CA PHE A 54 -40.09 -32.54 1.99
C PHE A 54 -41.58 -32.28 2.22
N ALA A 55 -41.94 -31.13 2.80
CA ALA A 55 -43.33 -30.74 3.04
C ALA A 55 -44.15 -30.64 1.73
N VAL A 56 -43.55 -30.12 0.65
CA VAL A 56 -44.16 -30.11 -0.69
C VAL A 56 -44.34 -31.51 -1.25
N GLY A 57 -43.38 -32.42 -1.03
CA GLY A 57 -43.51 -33.81 -1.46
C GLY A 57 -44.61 -34.56 -0.71
N VAL A 58 -44.79 -34.30 0.59
CA VAL A 58 -45.89 -34.85 1.39
C VAL A 58 -47.25 -34.35 0.90
N SER A 59 -47.38 -33.07 0.54
CA SER A 59 -48.66 -32.49 0.12
C SER A 59 -49.09 -32.89 -1.30
N ARG A 60 -48.16 -33.33 -2.16
CA ARG A 60 -48.44 -33.67 -3.57
C ARG A 60 -48.64 -35.15 -3.88
N GLY A 61 -48.35 -36.06 -2.94
CA GLY A 61 -48.47 -37.49 -3.19
C GLY A 61 -48.71 -38.30 -1.92
N PRO A 62 -49.93 -38.24 -1.33
CA PRO A 62 -50.27 -39.13 -0.24
C PRO A 62 -50.15 -40.58 -0.71
N GLY A 63 -49.30 -41.37 -0.07
CA GLY A 63 -49.12 -42.80 -0.37
C GLY A 63 -47.92 -43.17 -1.26
N VAL A 64 -47.18 -42.21 -1.82
CA VAL A 64 -45.94 -42.48 -2.57
C VAL A 64 -44.73 -42.18 -1.69
N THR A 65 -44.22 -43.21 -1.01
CA THR A 65 -43.17 -43.06 0.02
C THR A 65 -41.89 -42.40 -0.49
N GLY A 66 -41.56 -42.52 -1.78
CA GLY A 66 -40.36 -41.92 -2.38
C GLY A 66 -40.47 -40.43 -2.72
N LEU A 67 -41.67 -39.88 -2.88
CA LEU A 67 -41.88 -38.51 -3.37
C LEU A 67 -41.39 -37.43 -2.37
N PRO A 68 -41.65 -37.54 -1.04
CA PRO A 68 -41.10 -36.61 -0.06
C PRO A 68 -39.58 -36.59 -0.02
N PHE A 69 -38.92 -37.75 -0.15
CA PHE A 69 -37.45 -37.83 -0.15
C PHE A 69 -36.83 -37.25 -1.41
N PHE A 70 -37.47 -37.43 -2.58
CA PHE A 70 -37.04 -36.80 -3.82
C PHE A 70 -37.08 -35.27 -3.72
N PHE A 71 -38.21 -34.70 -3.29
CA PHE A 71 -38.33 -33.25 -3.13
C PHE A 71 -37.45 -32.71 -1.99
N PHE A 72 -37.20 -33.48 -0.93
CA PHE A 72 -36.22 -33.14 0.08
C PHE A 72 -34.81 -33.02 -0.53
N ALA A 73 -34.37 -34.02 -1.30
CA ALA A 73 -33.05 -34.01 -1.93
C ALA A 73 -32.91 -32.84 -2.91
N PHE A 74 -33.95 -32.56 -3.71
CA PHE A 74 -33.97 -31.42 -4.62
C PHE A 74 -33.92 -30.08 -3.87
N GLY A 75 -34.76 -29.92 -2.84
CA GLY A 75 -34.76 -28.74 -1.99
C GLY A 75 -33.40 -28.53 -1.31
N LEU A 76 -32.81 -29.59 -0.77
CA LEU A 76 -31.48 -29.55 -0.17
C LEU A 76 -30.40 -29.17 -1.18
N ALA A 77 -30.43 -29.73 -2.40
CA ALA A 77 -29.49 -29.37 -3.46
C ALA A 77 -29.59 -27.89 -3.84
N LEU A 78 -30.82 -27.36 -3.96
CA LEU A 78 -31.03 -25.92 -4.20
C LEU A 78 -30.51 -25.08 -3.02
N GLY A 79 -30.78 -25.49 -1.78
CA GLY A 79 -30.27 -24.82 -0.58
C GLY A 79 -28.74 -24.80 -0.53
N LEU A 80 -28.07 -25.89 -0.90
CA LEU A 80 -26.61 -25.97 -1.00
C LEU A 80 -26.07 -25.04 -2.09
N LEU A 81 -26.73 -24.96 -3.25
CA LEU A 81 -26.36 -24.03 -4.32
C LEU A 81 -26.46 -22.57 -3.86
N VAL A 82 -27.59 -22.20 -3.22
CA VAL A 82 -27.80 -20.86 -2.65
C VAL A 82 -26.74 -20.54 -1.61
N ALA A 83 -26.52 -21.46 -0.66
CA ALA A 83 -25.49 -21.31 0.36
C ALA A 83 -24.12 -21.08 -0.29
N SER A 84 -23.72 -21.90 -1.26
CA SER A 84 -22.46 -21.79 -1.98
C SER A 84 -22.27 -20.41 -2.64
N ILE A 85 -23.29 -19.89 -3.33
CA ILE A 85 -23.25 -18.57 -3.98
C ILE A 85 -23.08 -17.46 -2.94
N LEU A 86 -23.93 -17.44 -1.90
CA LEU A 86 -23.90 -16.42 -0.85
C LEU A 86 -22.53 -16.35 -0.18
N PHE A 87 -22.02 -17.51 0.19
CA PHE A 87 -20.77 -17.65 0.90
C PHE A 87 -19.55 -17.32 0.05
N ARG A 88 -19.56 -17.70 -1.22
CA ARG A 88 -18.53 -17.31 -2.18
C ARG A 88 -18.51 -15.80 -2.40
N GLN A 89 -19.67 -15.16 -2.49
CA GLN A 89 -19.79 -13.71 -2.62
C GLN A 89 -19.35 -12.97 -1.35
N TRP A 90 -19.63 -13.54 -0.18
CA TRP A 90 -19.18 -13.02 1.11
C TRP A 90 -17.66 -13.05 1.21
N ASP A 91 -17.05 -14.18 0.86
CA ASP A 91 -15.60 -14.36 0.92
C ASP A 91 -14.87 -13.52 -0.14
N ALA A 92 -15.45 -13.36 -1.32
CA ALA A 92 -14.92 -12.47 -2.35
C ALA A 92 -14.84 -10.99 -1.92
N ARG A 93 -15.61 -10.62 -0.88
CA ARG A 93 -15.63 -9.27 -0.27
C ARG A 93 -14.89 -9.21 1.06
N ALA A 94 -14.27 -10.30 1.51
CA ALA A 94 -13.63 -10.35 2.82
C ALA A 94 -12.49 -9.34 2.99
N PRO A 95 -11.57 -9.14 2.02
CA PRO A 95 -10.50 -8.15 2.20
C PRO A 95 -11.02 -6.73 2.46
N ARG A 96 -12.06 -6.32 1.73
CA ARG A 96 -12.73 -5.02 1.95
C ARG A 96 -13.30 -4.89 3.35
N ARG A 97 -14.01 -5.93 3.81
CA ARG A 97 -14.64 -5.96 5.14
C ARG A 97 -13.59 -5.87 6.24
N GLU A 98 -12.49 -6.60 6.09
CA GLU A 98 -11.41 -6.61 7.06
C GLU A 98 -10.65 -5.28 7.08
N GLN A 99 -10.41 -4.64 5.93
CA GLN A 99 -9.85 -3.28 5.89
C GLN A 99 -10.75 -2.24 6.56
N LEU A 100 -12.06 -2.29 6.32
CA LEU A 100 -13.01 -1.40 7.00
C LEU A 100 -13.00 -1.62 8.51
N ALA A 101 -12.91 -2.87 8.96
CA ALA A 101 -12.79 -3.20 10.38
C ALA A 101 -11.45 -2.73 10.97
N TYR A 102 -10.35 -2.85 10.22
CA TYR A 102 -9.04 -2.31 10.59
C TYR A 102 -9.10 -0.79 10.75
N LEU A 103 -9.61 -0.07 9.75
CA LEU A 103 -9.70 1.39 9.78
C LEU A 103 -10.59 1.88 10.94
N ALA A 104 -11.69 1.17 11.21
CA ALA A 104 -12.54 1.47 12.36
C ALA A 104 -11.82 1.24 13.70
N ALA A 105 -10.93 0.24 13.78
CA ALA A 105 -10.15 -0.04 14.98
C ALA A 105 -8.96 0.92 15.15
N ALA A 106 -8.30 1.30 14.06
CA ALA A 106 -7.19 2.24 14.03
C ALA A 106 -7.62 3.69 14.35
N ALA A 107 -8.89 4.01 14.08
CA ALA A 107 -9.46 5.35 14.30
C ALA A 107 -8.67 6.48 13.62
N THR A 108 -7.96 6.18 12.53
CA THR A 108 -7.14 7.15 11.79
C THR A 108 -8.05 8.16 11.07
N PRO A 109 -7.81 9.47 11.23
CA PRO A 109 -8.60 10.49 10.54
C PRO A 109 -8.36 10.44 9.02
N PRO A 110 -9.35 10.84 8.20
CA PRO A 110 -9.16 10.99 6.76
C PRO A 110 -8.04 11.98 6.43
N THR A 111 -7.21 11.61 5.47
CA THR A 111 -6.12 12.47 4.96
C THR A 111 -6.68 13.73 4.33
N THR A 112 -6.10 14.87 4.71
CA THR A 112 -6.44 16.18 4.12
C THR A 112 -5.87 16.32 2.72
N MET A 113 -6.33 17.30 1.95
CA MET A 113 -5.77 17.58 0.61
C MET A 113 -4.26 17.85 0.69
N ARG A 114 -3.82 18.65 1.68
CA ARG A 114 -2.39 18.96 1.87
C ARG A 114 -1.57 17.70 2.12
N GLN A 115 -2.04 16.84 3.03
CA GLN A 115 -1.38 15.58 3.32
C GLN A 115 -1.34 14.66 2.09
N GLN A 116 -2.39 14.66 1.27
CA GLN A 116 -2.43 13.90 0.02
C GLN A 116 -1.40 14.41 -1.01
N GLN A 117 -1.18 15.73 -1.09
CA GLN A 117 -0.11 16.32 -1.90
C GLN A 117 1.28 15.90 -1.40
N LEU A 118 1.49 15.89 -0.08
CA LEU A 118 2.76 15.45 0.50
C LEU A 118 3.02 13.96 0.25
N LEU A 119 2.01 13.10 0.42
CA LEU A 119 2.11 11.67 0.10
C LEU A 119 2.36 11.43 -1.38
N ALA A 120 1.87 12.30 -2.27
CA ALA A 120 2.08 12.14 -3.70
C ALA A 120 3.55 12.22 -4.11
N LEU A 121 4.42 12.84 -3.31
CA LEU A 121 5.87 12.86 -3.55
C LEU A 121 6.50 11.46 -3.54
N ASP A 122 5.92 10.49 -2.83
CA ASP A 122 6.40 9.10 -2.75
C ASP A 122 5.43 8.10 -3.45
N ALA A 123 4.51 8.60 -4.28
CA ALA A 123 3.43 7.77 -4.82
C ALA A 123 3.89 6.70 -5.81
N VAL A 124 4.95 6.93 -6.59
CA VAL A 124 5.48 5.93 -7.53
C VAL A 124 6.07 4.74 -6.76
N SER A 125 6.77 5.01 -5.66
CA SER A 125 7.29 3.99 -4.75
C SER A 125 6.15 3.16 -4.17
N ASP A 126 5.13 3.80 -3.57
CA ASP A 126 3.95 3.10 -3.05
C ASP A 126 3.25 2.26 -4.12
N PHE A 127 3.12 2.78 -5.34
CA PHE A 127 2.49 2.09 -6.44
C PHE A 127 3.26 0.82 -6.84
N SER A 128 4.59 0.85 -6.77
CA SER A 128 5.46 -0.28 -7.16
C SER A 128 5.21 -1.58 -6.40
N PHE A 129 4.77 -1.47 -5.14
CA PHE A 129 4.45 -2.62 -4.29
C PHE A 129 2.99 -2.65 -3.84
N GLY A 130 2.13 -1.78 -4.39
CA GLY A 130 0.71 -1.70 -4.05
C GLY A 130 0.46 -1.29 -2.60
N GLY A 131 1.17 -0.27 -2.11
CA GLY A 131 1.00 0.37 -0.80
C GLY A 131 -0.07 1.47 -0.78
N TRP A 132 -0.50 1.89 0.41
CA TRP A 132 -1.54 2.90 0.62
C TRP A 132 -0.96 4.30 0.54
N ASN A 133 -1.16 5.00 -0.59
CA ASN A 133 -0.71 6.38 -0.74
C ASN A 133 -1.73 7.44 -0.27
N SER A 134 -2.51 7.12 0.76
CA SER A 134 -3.64 7.95 1.20
C SER A 134 -3.87 7.90 2.70
N SER A 135 -2.81 7.49 3.38
CA SER A 135 -2.67 7.34 4.80
C SER A 135 -1.18 7.38 5.07
N LEU A 136 -0.82 7.79 6.29
CA LEU A 136 0.56 7.84 6.70
C LEU A 136 1.19 6.44 6.68
N ALA A 137 0.47 5.45 7.21
CA ALA A 137 0.81 4.05 7.03
C ALA A 137 0.50 3.59 5.59
N PHE A 138 1.54 3.18 4.85
CA PHE A 138 1.42 2.62 3.50
C PHE A 138 0.90 1.17 3.49
N GLN A 139 0.68 0.58 4.66
CA GLN A 139 0.10 -0.75 4.82
C GLN A 139 -0.51 -0.86 6.22
N PRO A 140 -1.44 -1.80 6.46
CA PRO A 140 -1.90 -2.08 7.80
C PRO A 140 -0.73 -2.33 8.77
N THR A 141 -0.80 -1.75 9.96
CA THR A 141 0.24 -1.87 10.99
C THR A 141 -0.32 -1.97 12.40
N TRP A 142 0.39 -2.69 13.27
CA TRP A 142 0.10 -2.70 14.71
C TRP A 142 0.30 -1.34 15.37
N ALA A 143 1.14 -0.46 14.81
CA ALA A 143 1.41 0.86 15.38
C ALA A 143 0.16 1.76 15.46
N GLU A 144 -0.81 1.57 14.55
CA GLU A 144 -2.07 2.33 14.54
C GLU A 144 -3.15 1.72 15.45
N LEU A 145 -2.96 0.49 15.95
CA LEU A 145 -3.99 -0.23 16.68
C LEU A 145 -3.98 0.11 18.18
N PRO A 146 -5.15 0.07 18.84
CA PRO A 146 -5.25 0.31 20.27
C PRO A 146 -4.44 -0.72 21.07
N GLU A 147 -3.92 -0.28 22.21
CA GLU A 147 -3.08 -1.08 23.10
C GLU A 147 -3.71 -2.41 23.51
N SER A 148 -5.05 -2.44 23.64
CA SER A 148 -5.80 -3.65 23.95
C SER A 148 -5.67 -4.74 22.88
N LEU A 149 -5.66 -4.37 21.59
CA LEU A 149 -5.44 -5.30 20.49
C LEU A 149 -3.97 -5.68 20.38
N ARG A 150 -3.08 -4.71 20.50
CA ARG A 150 -1.62 -4.91 20.47
C ARG A 150 -1.17 -5.91 21.53
N THR A 151 -1.62 -5.75 22.77
CA THR A 151 -1.34 -6.65 23.88
C THR A 151 -1.94 -8.04 23.66
N ARG A 152 -3.21 -8.12 23.22
CA ARG A 152 -3.90 -9.40 22.98
C ARG A 152 -3.17 -10.24 21.93
N PHE A 153 -2.70 -9.62 20.86
CA PHE A 153 -2.04 -10.29 19.74
C PHE A 153 -0.52 -10.23 19.79
N ALA A 154 0.05 -9.64 20.84
CA ALA A 154 1.49 -9.42 21.04
C ALA A 154 2.16 -8.82 19.79
N ASP A 155 1.61 -7.70 19.29
CA ASP A 155 2.10 -6.99 18.11
C ASP A 155 2.31 -7.90 16.87
N GLY A 156 1.41 -8.87 16.72
CA GLY A 156 1.37 -9.81 15.60
C GLY A 156 1.94 -11.20 15.89
N ALA A 157 2.67 -11.38 16.99
CA ALA A 157 3.28 -12.67 17.33
C ALA A 157 2.25 -13.80 17.58
N LYS A 158 1.01 -13.44 17.94
CA LYS A 158 -0.12 -14.39 18.11
C LYS A 158 -1.09 -14.37 16.91
N GLY A 159 -0.66 -13.83 15.77
CA GLY A 159 -1.49 -13.66 14.57
C GLY A 159 -2.29 -12.36 14.56
N SER A 160 -3.34 -12.32 13.75
CA SER A 160 -4.16 -11.13 13.50
C SER A 160 -5.65 -11.44 13.68
N PRO A 161 -6.47 -10.47 14.12
CA PRO A 161 -7.93 -10.62 14.13
C PRO A 161 -8.53 -10.67 12.70
N TRP A 162 -7.77 -10.23 11.70
CA TRP A 162 -8.16 -10.22 10.29
C TRP A 162 -7.41 -11.31 9.54
N GLU A 163 -8.15 -12.25 8.94
CA GLU A 163 -7.53 -13.42 8.32
C GLU A 163 -6.90 -13.07 6.96
N GLN A 164 -7.58 -12.28 6.14
CA GLN A 164 -7.19 -11.91 4.77
C GLN A 164 -6.47 -10.56 4.66
N LEU A 165 -6.37 -9.80 5.75
CA LEU A 165 -5.57 -8.58 5.81
C LEU A 165 -4.16 -8.92 6.32
N PRO A 166 -3.12 -8.82 5.49
CA PRO A 166 -1.76 -9.00 5.96
C PRO A 166 -1.40 -7.85 6.91
N LEU A 167 -0.94 -8.22 8.08
CA LEU A 167 -0.58 -7.32 9.16
C LEU A 167 0.75 -7.83 9.74
N PRO A 168 1.89 -7.43 9.15
CA PRO A 168 3.21 -7.94 9.53
C PRO A 168 3.54 -7.65 10.99
N LEU A 169 4.45 -8.44 11.58
CA LEU A 169 4.83 -8.26 12.97
C LEU A 169 5.57 -6.93 13.14
N LEU A 170 5.33 -6.23 14.25
CA LEU A 170 5.98 -4.94 14.50
C LEU A 170 7.52 -5.09 14.57
N SER A 171 8.01 -6.21 15.08
CA SER A 171 9.44 -6.54 15.11
C SER A 171 10.03 -6.73 13.71
N GLU A 172 9.31 -7.35 12.78
CA GLU A 172 9.75 -7.52 11.39
C GLU A 172 9.89 -6.18 10.69
N GLN A 173 8.97 -5.25 10.94
CA GLN A 173 9.04 -3.87 10.41
C GLN A 173 10.29 -3.14 10.92
N ARG A 174 10.61 -3.29 12.21
CA ARG A 174 11.82 -2.69 12.80
C ARG A 174 13.10 -3.28 12.23
N VAL A 175 13.16 -4.60 12.02
CA VAL A 175 14.31 -5.26 11.38
C VAL A 175 14.48 -4.80 9.93
N ALA A 176 13.38 -4.68 9.17
CA ALA A 176 13.44 -4.17 7.80
C ALA A 176 13.95 -2.72 7.77
N LEU A 177 13.48 -1.89 8.70
CA LEU A 177 13.88 -0.49 8.80
C LEU A 177 15.39 -0.34 9.13
N ASP A 178 15.91 -1.10 10.08
CA ASP A 178 17.35 -1.13 10.36
C ASP A 178 18.16 -1.62 9.15
N ARG A 179 17.72 -2.69 8.49
CA ARG A 179 18.39 -3.24 7.30
C ARG A 179 18.47 -2.23 6.15
N ASP A 180 17.35 -1.56 5.85
CA ASP A 180 17.18 -0.79 4.60
C ASP A 180 17.55 0.71 4.76
N PHE A 181 17.44 1.22 5.99
CA PHE A 181 17.66 2.63 6.32
C PHE A 181 18.64 2.89 7.47
N ARG A 182 19.09 1.85 8.19
CA ARG A 182 19.92 1.99 9.41
C ARG A 182 19.24 2.78 10.52
N ILE A 183 17.92 2.66 10.62
CA ILE A 183 17.12 3.31 11.66
C ILE A 183 16.67 2.25 12.66
N ALA A 184 17.15 2.36 13.90
CA ALA A 184 16.79 1.49 15.02
C ALA A 184 15.96 2.20 16.09
N SER A 185 15.84 3.53 16.01
CA SER A 185 15.19 4.39 16.99
C SER A 185 14.53 5.62 16.35
N ARG A 186 13.83 6.40 17.17
CA ARG A 186 13.29 7.71 16.78
C ARG A 186 14.40 8.71 16.44
N ASP A 187 15.50 8.68 17.17
CA ASP A 187 16.57 9.67 17.00
C ASP A 187 17.26 9.48 15.65
N ASP A 188 17.41 8.23 15.19
CA ASP A 188 18.02 7.92 13.88
C ASP A 188 17.19 8.49 12.72
N ILE A 189 15.84 8.42 12.78
CA ILE A 189 15.00 9.01 11.73
C ILE A 189 14.99 10.53 11.81
N GLU A 190 15.02 11.13 13.00
CA GLU A 190 15.11 12.59 13.12
C GLU A 190 16.45 13.12 12.58
N LEU A 191 17.54 12.39 12.80
CA LEU A 191 18.85 12.68 12.20
C LEU A 191 18.82 12.55 10.68
N LEU A 192 18.27 11.45 10.14
CA LEU A 192 18.15 11.26 8.69
C LEU A 192 17.36 12.41 8.03
N VAL A 193 16.28 12.88 8.68
CA VAL A 193 15.49 14.00 8.17
C VAL A 193 16.28 15.31 8.24
N ALA A 194 17.03 15.56 9.32
CA ALA A 194 17.89 16.74 9.44
C ALA A 194 18.94 16.78 8.31
N ASP A 195 19.64 15.67 8.06
CA ASP A 195 20.63 15.54 6.97
C ASP A 195 19.97 15.77 5.60
N ALA A 196 18.77 15.23 5.40
CA ALA A 196 17.99 15.43 4.18
C ALA A 196 17.58 16.90 3.97
N LEU A 197 17.24 17.63 5.03
CA LEU A 197 16.88 19.04 4.97
C LEU A 197 18.08 19.96 4.72
N GLU A 198 19.29 19.57 5.13
CA GLU A 198 20.51 20.30 4.80
C GLU A 198 20.85 20.13 3.31
N ARG A 199 21.12 18.89 2.89
CA ARG A 199 21.47 18.60 1.49
C ARG A 199 20.93 17.27 1.01
N GLY A 200 20.87 16.24 1.86
CA GLY A 200 20.50 14.88 1.49
C GLY A 200 21.64 14.08 0.84
N PRO A 201 21.69 12.76 1.06
CA PRO A 201 22.83 11.94 0.66
C PRO A 201 23.01 11.83 -0.86
N LEU A 202 21.94 11.81 -1.66
CA LEU A 202 22.05 11.75 -3.12
C LEU A 202 22.55 13.07 -3.68
N SER A 203 21.97 14.18 -3.22
CA SER A 203 22.40 15.52 -3.61
C SER A 203 23.83 15.83 -3.18
N ALA A 204 24.26 15.37 -2.00
CA ALA A 204 25.65 15.53 -1.55
C ALA A 204 26.63 14.80 -2.49
N ARG A 205 26.36 13.54 -2.80
CA ARG A 205 27.17 12.76 -3.74
C ARG A 205 27.12 13.34 -5.16
N PHE A 206 25.97 13.82 -5.61
CA PHE A 206 25.83 14.46 -6.92
C PHE A 206 26.65 15.75 -7.01
N ALA A 207 26.64 16.58 -5.96
CA ALA A 207 27.45 17.79 -5.90
C ALA A 207 28.95 17.46 -5.95
N GLU A 208 29.39 16.43 -5.22
CA GLU A 208 30.78 15.96 -5.22
C GLU A 208 31.22 15.49 -6.61
N VAL A 209 30.45 14.61 -7.24
CA VAL A 209 30.76 14.10 -8.60
C VAL A 209 30.68 15.22 -9.64
N SER A 210 29.78 16.18 -9.48
CA SER A 210 29.66 17.32 -10.41
C SER A 210 30.87 18.27 -10.33
N ALA A 211 31.57 18.29 -9.20
CA ALA A 211 32.78 19.08 -9.00
C ALA A 211 34.08 18.32 -9.32
N SER A 212 34.00 17.04 -9.73
CA SER A 212 35.15 16.20 -10.03
C SER A 212 35.46 16.12 -11.54
N GLU A 213 36.59 15.51 -11.89
CA GLU A 213 36.97 15.22 -13.28
C GLU A 213 36.01 14.23 -13.97
N GLU A 214 35.17 13.52 -13.19
CA GLU A 214 34.19 12.57 -13.73
C GLU A 214 32.86 13.22 -14.13
N ALA A 215 32.70 14.53 -13.88
CA ALA A 215 31.43 15.23 -14.02
C ALA A 215 30.83 15.12 -15.42
N GLU A 216 31.65 15.27 -16.47
CA GLU A 216 31.19 15.14 -17.87
C GLU A 216 30.73 13.73 -18.19
N ARG A 217 31.50 12.71 -17.78
CA ARG A 217 31.13 11.30 -17.98
C ARG A 217 29.83 10.96 -17.26
N MET A 218 29.68 11.42 -16.01
CA MET A 218 28.47 11.24 -15.22
C MET A 218 27.26 11.90 -15.90
N ARG A 219 27.39 13.15 -16.35
CA ARG A 219 26.29 13.86 -17.01
C ARG A 219 25.88 13.19 -18.31
N ALA A 220 26.84 12.86 -19.18
CA ALA A 220 26.58 12.15 -20.42
C ALA A 220 25.88 10.80 -20.17
N ARG A 221 26.33 10.07 -19.15
CA ARG A 221 25.74 8.78 -18.77
C ARG A 221 24.30 8.95 -18.28
N VAL A 222 24.05 9.85 -17.33
CA VAL A 222 22.71 10.09 -16.78
C VAL A 222 21.75 10.61 -17.85
N ALA A 223 22.20 11.54 -18.70
CA ALA A 223 21.44 12.05 -19.83
C ALA A 223 21.05 10.92 -20.81
N ALA A 224 21.98 10.03 -21.14
CA ALA A 224 21.70 8.87 -21.99
C ALA A 224 20.71 7.87 -21.34
N LEU A 225 20.74 7.72 -20.02
CA LEU A 225 19.82 6.83 -19.30
C LEU A 225 18.40 7.39 -19.21
N THR A 226 18.24 8.70 -19.06
CA THR A 226 16.94 9.37 -18.90
C THR A 226 16.35 9.90 -20.20
N GLY A 227 17.16 10.03 -21.25
CA GLY A 227 16.80 10.78 -22.46
C GLY A 227 16.75 12.30 -22.25
N GLY A 228 17.27 12.79 -21.12
CA GLY A 228 17.38 14.21 -20.79
C GLY A 228 18.61 14.88 -21.42
N SER A 229 18.80 16.16 -21.12
CA SER A 229 19.97 16.92 -21.58
C SER A 229 21.06 16.98 -20.51
N GLU A 230 22.33 17.01 -20.93
CA GLU A 230 23.45 17.27 -20.03
C GLU A 230 23.38 18.70 -19.43
N PHE A 231 22.80 19.64 -20.18
CA PHE A 231 22.56 21.01 -19.70
C PHE A 231 21.63 21.05 -18.49
N HIS A 232 20.55 20.27 -18.50
CA HIS A 232 19.66 20.14 -17.34
C HIS A 232 20.43 19.66 -16.10
N LEU A 233 21.30 18.66 -16.26
CA LEU A 233 22.12 18.15 -15.16
C LEU A 233 23.13 19.18 -14.64
N LEU A 234 23.68 20.00 -15.54
CA LEU A 234 24.53 21.12 -15.17
C LEU A 234 23.74 22.15 -14.35
N GLU A 235 22.54 22.53 -14.80
CA GLU A 235 21.65 23.46 -14.11
C GLU A 235 21.28 22.97 -12.70
N LEU A 236 21.02 21.67 -12.52
CA LEU A 236 20.75 21.10 -11.20
C LEU A 236 21.90 21.34 -10.20
N SER A 237 23.14 21.38 -10.68
CA SER A 237 24.35 21.59 -9.86
C SER A 237 24.69 23.06 -9.60
N GLN A 238 24.01 24.00 -10.26
CA GLN A 238 24.36 25.42 -10.25
C GLN A 238 23.36 26.27 -9.47
N THR A 239 23.86 27.38 -8.93
CA THR A 239 23.01 28.46 -8.42
C THR A 239 22.41 29.21 -9.60
N LEU A 240 21.09 29.22 -9.71
CA LEU A 240 20.35 29.90 -10.77
C LEU A 240 19.40 30.92 -10.16
N ASP A 241 19.40 32.14 -10.69
CA ASP A 241 18.55 33.25 -10.23
C ASP A 241 18.61 33.51 -8.72
N GLY A 242 19.81 33.39 -8.13
CA GLY A 242 20.04 33.55 -6.69
C GLY A 242 19.49 32.42 -5.82
N ARG A 243 18.92 31.37 -6.41
CA ARG A 243 18.44 30.18 -5.69
C ARG A 243 19.56 29.15 -5.58
N PRO A 244 19.70 28.48 -4.43
CA PRO A 244 20.70 27.43 -4.27
C PRO A 244 20.46 26.27 -5.26
N PRO A 245 21.50 25.50 -5.62
CA PRO A 245 21.39 24.34 -6.51
C PRO A 245 20.26 23.40 -6.10
N LEU A 246 19.50 22.90 -7.08
CA LEU A 246 18.39 21.96 -6.83
C LEU A 246 18.90 20.55 -6.54
N LEU A 247 20.05 20.19 -7.11
CA LEU A 247 20.72 18.90 -6.98
C LEU A 247 19.75 17.75 -7.29
N LEU A 248 19.73 16.70 -6.47
CA LEU A 248 18.84 15.54 -6.61
C LEU A 248 17.73 15.55 -5.55
N LEU A 249 17.22 16.75 -5.23
CA LEU A 249 16.22 16.95 -4.17
C LEU A 249 15.00 16.02 -4.30
N ALA A 250 14.54 15.73 -5.52
CA ALA A 250 13.39 14.84 -5.72
C ALA A 250 13.66 13.43 -5.18
N GLY A 251 14.85 12.87 -5.45
CA GLY A 251 15.23 11.54 -4.99
C GLY A 251 15.54 11.48 -3.50
N ASP A 252 16.14 12.54 -2.94
CA ASP A 252 16.34 12.64 -1.49
C ASP A 252 14.98 12.73 -0.77
N ALA A 253 14.03 13.52 -1.29
CA ALA A 253 12.71 13.64 -0.71
C ALA A 253 11.90 12.34 -0.78
N GLU A 254 11.89 11.64 -1.92
CA GLU A 254 11.20 10.35 -2.07
C GLU A 254 11.72 9.35 -1.02
N ARG A 255 13.06 9.19 -0.92
CA ARG A 255 13.67 8.26 0.04
C ARG A 255 13.38 8.66 1.49
N THR A 256 13.45 9.94 1.82
CA THR A 256 13.24 10.42 3.19
C THR A 256 11.77 10.32 3.61
N ILE A 257 10.82 10.66 2.74
CA ILE A 257 9.38 10.49 3.01
C ILE A 257 9.07 9.01 3.22
N GLY A 258 9.62 8.13 2.38
CA GLY A 258 9.57 6.69 2.59
C GLY A 258 10.08 6.32 3.99
N ALA A 259 11.30 6.69 4.34
CA ALA A 259 11.91 6.40 5.64
C ALA A 259 11.05 6.86 6.84
N ILE A 260 10.46 8.05 6.77
CA ILE A 260 9.55 8.56 7.80
C ILE A 260 8.33 7.66 7.95
N ARG A 261 7.72 7.25 6.83
CA ARG A 261 6.52 6.40 6.83
C ARG A 261 6.81 4.98 7.30
N TYR A 262 7.96 4.40 6.93
CA TYR A 262 8.41 3.12 7.48
C TYR A 262 8.66 3.23 8.99
N SER A 263 9.24 4.33 9.47
CA SER A 263 9.45 4.58 10.90
C SER A 263 8.13 4.71 11.67
N TYR A 264 7.11 5.34 11.07
CA TYR A 264 5.76 5.37 11.61
C TYR A 264 5.15 3.97 11.69
N VAL A 265 5.21 3.20 10.59
CA VAL A 265 4.70 1.82 10.54
C VAL A 265 5.41 0.90 11.53
N ALA A 266 6.69 1.12 11.82
CA ALA A 266 7.47 0.39 12.82
C ALA A 266 7.21 0.83 14.27
N GLY A 267 6.38 1.87 14.47
CA GLY A 267 6.01 2.40 15.78
C GLY A 267 7.12 3.20 16.47
N TYR A 268 8.06 3.78 15.72
CA TYR A 268 9.07 4.69 16.26
C TYR A 268 8.63 6.15 16.28
N LEU A 269 7.62 6.51 15.48
CA LEU A 269 7.06 7.85 15.44
C LEU A 269 5.57 7.85 15.78
N PRO A 270 5.09 8.81 16.60
CA PRO A 270 3.68 9.13 16.64
C PRO A 270 3.24 9.80 15.32
N ALA A 271 1.94 9.71 14.99
CA ALA A 271 1.41 10.21 13.72
C ALA A 271 1.64 11.72 13.52
N GLU A 272 1.47 12.51 14.57
CA GLU A 272 1.70 13.96 14.56
C GLU A 272 3.14 14.28 14.13
N ARG A 273 4.13 13.69 14.81
CA ARG A 273 5.54 13.91 14.49
C ARG A 273 5.91 13.44 13.09
N ALA A 274 5.39 12.30 12.65
CA ALA A 274 5.63 11.82 11.30
C ALA A 274 5.07 12.78 10.24
N TRP A 275 3.89 13.36 10.46
CA TRP A 275 3.34 14.39 9.57
C TRP A 275 4.16 15.67 9.56
N GLU A 276 4.67 16.12 10.71
CA GLU A 276 5.58 17.28 10.79
C GLU A 276 6.84 17.06 9.95
N LEU A 277 7.46 15.88 10.07
CA LEU A 277 8.68 15.54 9.32
C LEU A 277 8.39 15.44 7.81
N VAL A 278 7.28 14.80 7.42
CA VAL A 278 6.85 14.74 6.01
C VAL A 278 6.57 16.14 5.46
N ALA A 279 5.92 17.01 6.24
CA ALA A 279 5.67 18.39 5.85
C ALA A 279 6.98 19.17 5.67
N ALA A 280 7.93 19.08 6.60
CA ALA A 280 9.21 19.78 6.47
C ALA A 280 9.96 19.43 5.17
N VAL A 281 10.01 18.14 4.82
CA VAL A 281 10.65 17.67 3.58
C VAL A 281 9.83 18.08 2.36
N GLY A 282 8.51 17.87 2.39
CA GLY A 282 7.64 18.16 1.26
C GLY A 282 7.50 19.65 0.97
N ASP A 283 7.46 20.52 1.99
CA ASP A 283 7.42 21.97 1.84
C ASP A 283 8.66 22.47 1.08
N ARG A 284 9.84 21.91 1.39
CA ARG A 284 11.08 22.21 0.65
C ARG A 284 10.97 21.82 -0.82
N VAL A 285 10.39 20.66 -1.14
CA VAL A 285 10.20 20.25 -2.54
C VAL A 285 9.20 21.17 -3.23
N LEU A 286 8.05 21.39 -2.60
CA LEU A 286 6.92 22.09 -3.20
C LEU A 286 7.20 23.58 -3.44
N ALA A 287 8.15 24.16 -2.70
CA ALA A 287 8.66 25.51 -2.94
C ALA A 287 9.69 25.60 -4.08
N ARG A 288 10.30 24.47 -4.51
CA ARG A 288 11.41 24.46 -5.47
C ARG A 288 11.01 24.00 -6.87
N TYR A 289 9.98 23.17 -6.98
CA TYR A 289 9.47 22.66 -8.26
C TYR A 289 8.22 23.42 -8.69
N SER A 290 8.02 23.53 -10.00
CA SER A 290 6.86 24.23 -10.60
C SER A 290 5.63 23.33 -10.79
N GLY A 291 5.80 22.01 -10.64
CA GLY A 291 4.74 21.04 -10.90
C GLY A 291 5.21 19.60 -10.79
N TRP A 292 4.25 18.67 -10.88
CA TRP A 292 4.51 17.23 -10.84
C TRP A 292 5.46 16.76 -11.95
N ASP A 293 5.34 17.31 -13.16
CA ASP A 293 6.17 16.87 -14.28
C ASP A 293 7.65 17.15 -14.06
N ALA A 294 7.99 18.34 -13.58
CA ALA A 294 9.35 18.71 -13.23
C ALA A 294 9.87 17.83 -12.07
N TYR A 295 9.07 17.64 -11.02
CA TYR A 295 9.44 16.81 -9.88
C TYR A 295 9.78 15.37 -10.29
N TRP A 296 8.91 14.75 -11.08
CA TRP A 296 9.10 13.36 -11.48
C TRP A 296 10.16 13.15 -12.57
N ALA A 297 10.45 14.17 -13.38
CA ALA A 297 11.61 14.13 -14.28
C ALA A 297 12.92 14.08 -13.48
N ASP A 298 13.02 14.86 -12.41
CA ASP A 298 14.19 14.87 -11.54
C ASP A 298 14.26 13.63 -10.62
N ALA A 299 13.12 13.04 -10.26
CA ALA A 299 13.10 11.73 -9.59
C ALA A 299 13.71 10.63 -10.49
N ALA A 300 13.37 10.62 -11.78
CA ALA A 300 13.98 9.69 -12.75
C ALA A 300 15.49 9.93 -12.90
N THR A 301 15.92 11.20 -12.90
CA THR A 301 17.35 11.58 -12.88
C THR A 301 18.07 11.07 -11.64
N ALA A 302 17.45 11.20 -10.45
CA ALA A 302 18.03 10.68 -9.22
C ALA A 302 18.16 9.14 -9.23
N ILE A 303 17.18 8.43 -9.81
CA ILE A 303 17.25 6.98 -10.00
C ILE A 303 18.39 6.60 -10.94
N ALA A 304 18.50 7.29 -12.09
CA ALA A 304 19.59 7.07 -13.05
C ALA A 304 20.96 7.26 -12.38
N PHE A 305 21.14 8.35 -11.64
CA PHE A 305 22.39 8.62 -10.91
C PHE A 305 22.70 7.57 -9.84
N ARG A 306 21.72 7.17 -9.04
CA ARG A 306 21.93 6.22 -7.93
C ARG A 306 22.21 4.80 -8.41
N THR A 307 21.57 4.38 -9.50
CA THR A 307 21.54 2.97 -9.93
C THR A 307 22.37 2.67 -11.16
N ASP A 308 22.73 3.69 -11.95
CA ASP A 308 23.40 3.57 -13.25
C ASP A 308 22.71 2.56 -14.20
N SER A 309 21.38 2.46 -14.11
CA SER A 309 20.60 1.40 -14.75
C SER A 309 19.47 1.94 -15.62
N LEU A 310 19.54 1.68 -16.92
CA LEU A 310 18.47 1.98 -17.87
C LEU A 310 17.18 1.23 -17.51
N GLY A 311 17.32 -0.03 -17.05
CA GLY A 311 16.18 -0.84 -16.63
C GLY A 311 15.44 -0.23 -15.43
N ALA A 312 16.18 0.36 -14.47
CA ALA A 312 15.57 1.03 -13.32
C ALA A 312 14.79 2.29 -13.75
N VAL A 313 15.36 3.10 -14.64
CA VAL A 313 14.71 4.31 -15.18
C VAL A 313 13.46 3.94 -15.99
N GLN A 314 13.55 2.97 -16.89
CA GLN A 314 12.40 2.47 -17.67
C GLN A 314 11.31 1.87 -16.78
N HIS A 315 11.69 1.18 -15.71
CA HIS A 315 10.74 0.66 -14.73
C HIS A 315 10.01 1.81 -14.00
N HIS A 316 10.73 2.84 -13.55
CA HIS A 316 10.13 4.03 -12.93
C HIS A 316 9.15 4.73 -13.87
N HIS A 317 9.52 4.99 -15.13
CA HIS A 317 8.61 5.62 -16.10
C HIS A 317 7.34 4.81 -16.33
N ARG A 318 7.46 3.48 -16.42
CA ARG A 318 6.31 2.59 -16.56
C ARG A 318 5.38 2.67 -15.36
N LEU A 319 5.92 2.57 -14.14
CA LEU A 319 5.14 2.68 -12.91
C LEU A 319 4.45 4.04 -12.80
N ARG A 320 5.15 5.13 -13.17
CA ARG A 320 4.56 6.47 -13.21
C ARG A 320 3.40 6.57 -14.20
N ALA A 321 3.54 6.01 -15.40
CA ALA A 321 2.48 6.00 -16.40
C ALA A 321 1.26 5.15 -15.96
N GLU A 322 1.52 4.00 -15.33
CA GLU A 322 0.49 3.15 -14.73
C GLU A 322 -0.22 3.87 -13.57
N LEU A 323 0.53 4.54 -12.68
CA LEU A 323 -0.03 5.37 -11.61
C LEU A 323 -0.92 6.48 -12.19
N ALA A 324 -0.43 7.24 -13.17
CA ALA A 324 -1.17 8.36 -13.77
C ALA A 324 -2.48 7.93 -14.46
N SER A 325 -2.53 6.70 -14.99
CA SER A 325 -3.73 6.12 -15.60
C SER A 325 -4.61 5.34 -14.61
N SER A 326 -4.19 5.24 -13.34
CA SER A 326 -4.93 4.56 -12.28
C SER A 326 -5.97 5.47 -11.64
N GLY A 327 -6.87 4.87 -10.85
CA GLY A 327 -7.80 5.61 -10.00
C GLY A 327 -7.21 6.06 -8.65
N TRP A 328 -5.90 5.91 -8.42
CA TRP A 328 -5.30 6.20 -7.11
C TRP A 328 -5.42 7.69 -6.77
N PRO A 329 -5.64 8.07 -5.50
CA PRO A 329 -5.80 9.48 -5.12
C PRO A 329 -4.62 10.35 -5.54
N ALA A 330 -3.38 9.89 -5.35
CA ALA A 330 -2.20 10.64 -5.74
C ALA A 330 -2.00 10.77 -7.26
N ALA A 331 -2.66 9.94 -8.08
CA ALA A 331 -2.63 10.11 -9.53
C ALA A 331 -3.36 11.39 -9.98
N SER A 332 -4.32 11.86 -9.18
CA SER A 332 -5.23 12.96 -9.54
C SER A 332 -5.08 14.21 -8.67
N VAL A 333 -4.16 14.20 -7.70
CA VAL A 333 -3.97 15.34 -6.80
C VAL A 333 -3.29 16.49 -7.55
N ALA A 334 -3.87 17.68 -7.47
CA ALA A 334 -3.26 18.87 -8.06
C ALA A 334 -1.98 19.24 -7.32
N TYR A 335 -0.97 19.67 -8.07
CA TYR A 335 0.20 20.32 -7.49
C TYR A 335 -0.27 21.57 -6.72
N PRO A 336 0.26 21.86 -5.51
CA PRO A 336 -0.14 23.05 -4.78
C PRO A 336 0.08 24.30 -5.64
N ALA A 337 -0.91 25.18 -5.70
CA ALA A 337 -0.70 26.50 -6.30
C ALA A 337 0.36 27.26 -5.49
N PRO A 338 1.27 28.00 -6.15
CA PRO A 338 2.30 28.78 -5.48
C PRO A 338 1.75 29.90 -4.60
#